data_AF-A0A958YLX1-F1
#
_entry.id   AF-A0A958YLX1-F1
#
_cell.length_a   1.000
_cell.length_b   1.000
_cell.length_c   1.000
_cell.angle_alpha   90.00
_cell.angle_beta   90.00
_cell.angle_gamma   90.00
#
_symmetry.space_group_name_H-M   'P 1'
#
loop_
_entity.id
_entity.type
_entity.pdbx_description
1 polymer ?
#
loop_
_entity_poly.entity_id
_entity_poly.type
_entity_poly.pdbx_seq_one_letter_code
_entity_poly.pdbx_strand_id
1 'polypeptide(L)' 'MNAISISIKETNNPTIIKFEADSFLTNHESFEFNNIDEAKSSPLAQELFYLPFVKKVYISN' A
#
# COMPACT_ATOMS: atom_id res chain seq x y z
N MET A 1 -2.44 16.36 15.28
CA MET A 1 -2.23 15.25 14.33
C MET A 1 -0.73 15.10 14.18
N ASN A 2 -0.18 13.92 14.45
CA ASN A 2 1.21 13.65 14.10
C ASN A 2 1.29 13.45 12.58
N ALA A 3 2.27 14.07 11.94
CA ALA A 3 2.53 13.83 10.53
C ALA A 3 3.09 12.41 10.36
N ILE A 4 2.56 11.66 9.40
CA ILE A 4 3.12 10.37 8.99
C ILE A 4 4.16 10.66 7.90
N SER A 5 5.38 10.19 8.10
CA SER A 5 6.47 10.34 7.13
C SER A 5 6.53 9.09 6.26
N ILE A 6 6.53 9.28 4.94
CA ILE A 6 6.69 8.20 3.97
C ILE A 6 8.07 8.29 3.32
N SER A 7 8.79 7.17 3.31
CA SER A 7 10.04 7.03 2.56
C SER A 7 9.90 5.99 1.46
N ILE A 8 10.54 6.23 0.32
CA ILE A 8 10.50 5.34 -0.84
C ILE A 8 11.73 4.43 -0.80
N LYS A 9 11.50 3.13 -0.96
CA LYS A 9 12.55 2.11 -1.11
C LYS A 9 12.35 1.38 -2.43
N GLU A 10 13.45 1.27 -3.16
CA GLU A 10 13.49 0.41 -4.33
C GLU A 10 13.45 -1.07 -3.90
N THR A 11 12.91 -1.90 -4.78
CA THR A 11 12.94 -3.35 -4.61
C THR A 11 13.76 -3.97 -5.74
N ASN A 12 14.10 -5.25 -5.60
CA ASN A 12 14.76 -5.99 -6.67
C ASN A 12 13.87 -6.17 -7.92
N ASN A 13 12.58 -5.82 -7.84
CA ASN A 13 11.66 -5.82 -8.97
C ASN A 13 11.34 -4.37 -9.39
N PRO A 14 11.73 -3.94 -10.60
CA PRO A 14 11.52 -2.55 -11.06
C PRO A 14 10.04 -2.16 -11.21
N THR A 15 9.13 -3.13 -11.22
CA THR A 15 7.67 -2.89 -11.27
C THR A 15 7.03 -2.73 -9.89
N ILE A 16 7.79 -2.95 -8.81
CA ILE A 16 7.33 -2.86 -7.42
C ILE A 16 8.10 -1.77 -6.70
N ILE A 17 7.37 -0.75 -6.23
CA ILE A 17 7.91 0.32 -5.39
C ILE A 17 7.43 0.08 -3.95
N LYS A 18 8.34 0.14 -2.99
CA LYS A 18 8.02 0.00 -1.56
C LYS A 18 7.94 1.39 -0.92
N PHE A 19 6.84 1.65 -0.21
CA PHE A 19 6.66 2.85 0.60
C PHE A 19 6.69 2.43 2.07
N GLU A 20 7.62 2.98 2.85
CA GLU A 20 7.74 2.72 4.29
C GLU A 20 7.22 3.93 5.06
N ALA A 21 6.24 3.69 5.92
CA ALA A 21 5.74 4.68 6.88
C ALA A 21 6.52 4.58 8.20
N ASP A 22 6.66 5.70 8.91
CA ASP A 22 7.19 5.76 10.27
C ASP A 22 6.17 5.35 11.35
N SER A 23 4.96 4.96 10.94
CA SER A 23 3.86 4.53 11.79
C SER A 23 3.21 3.26 11.26
N PHE A 24 2.67 2.43 12.16
CA PHE A 24 1.88 1.26 11.77
C PHE A 24 0.60 1.66 11.03
N LEU A 25 0.40 1.08 9.84
CA LEU A 25 -0.78 1.29 9.01
C LEU A 25 -1.85 0.20 9.22
N THR A 26 -1.48 -0.93 9.82
CA THR A 26 -2.36 -2.08 10.09
C THR A 26 -2.15 -2.61 11.51
N ASN A 27 -3.13 -3.36 12.01
CA ASN A 27 -3.06 -4.01 13.32
C ASN A 27 -2.29 -5.34 13.26
N HIS A 28 -1.02 -5.29 12.85
CA HIS A 28 -0.13 -6.45 12.73
C HIS A 28 -0.51 -7.51 11.69
N GLU A 29 -1.47 -7.22 10.83
CA GLU A 29 -1.86 -8.07 9.71
C GLU A 29 -1.33 -7.50 8.39
N SER A 30 -0.96 -8.39 7.49
CA SER A 30 -0.62 -8.03 6.11
C SER A 30 -1.80 -8.31 5.19
N PHE A 31 -2.01 -7.43 4.22
CA PHE A 31 -3.11 -7.53 3.25
C PHE A 31 -2.56 -7.49 1.83
N GLU A 32 -3.13 -8.32 0.96
CA GLU A 32 -2.87 -8.31 -0.47
C GLU A 32 -4.18 -8.10 -1.22
N PHE A 33 -4.17 -7.17 -2.16
CA PHE A 33 -5.30 -6.87 -3.04
C PHE A 33 -4.82 -6.90 -4.49
N ASN A 34 -5.51 -7.64 -5.34
CA ASN A 34 -5.18 -7.74 -6.76
C ASN A 34 -5.98 -6.76 -7.65
N ASN A 35 -7.02 -6.14 -7.10
CA ASN A 35 -7.90 -5.21 -7.81
C ASN A 35 -8.75 -4.40 -6.82
N ILE A 36 -9.50 -3.42 -7.35
CA ILE A 36 -10.37 -2.53 -6.57
C ILE A 36 -11.54 -3.25 -5.88
N ASP A 37 -12.03 -4.37 -6.44
CA ASP A 37 -13.15 -5.13 -5.87
C ASP A 37 -12.74 -5.88 -4.60
N GLU A 38 -11.51 -6.37 -4.53
CA GLU A 38 -10.91 -6.99 -3.34
C GLU A 38 -10.57 -5.93 -2.27
N ALA A 39 -10.28 -4.69 -2.69
CA ALA A 39 -9.85 -3.60 -1.81
C ALA A 39 -10.97 -2.98 -0.95
N LYS A 40 -12.19 -3.53 -0.97
CA LYS A 40 -13.37 -2.98 -0.25
C LYS A 40 -13.16 -2.77 1.25
N SER A 41 -12.27 -3.53 1.87
CA SER A 41 -11.94 -3.41 3.30
C SER A 41 -10.89 -2.34 3.61
N SER A 42 -10.25 -1.75 2.60
CA SER A 42 -9.16 -0.77 2.77
C SER A 42 -9.39 0.45 1.87
N PRO A 43 -9.89 1.58 2.44
CA PRO A 43 -10.01 2.82 1.70
C PRO A 43 -8.69 3.27 1.06
N LEU A 44 -7.57 3.05 1.75
CA LEU A 44 -6.24 3.35 1.22
C LEU A 44 -5.94 2.54 -0.05
N ALA A 45 -6.21 1.22 -0.04
CA ALA A 45 -5.97 0.39 -1.21
C ALA A 45 -6.89 0.78 -2.37
N GLN A 46 -8.15 1.14 -2.10
CA GLN A 46 -9.07 1.64 -3.13
C GLN A 46 -8.55 2.90 -3.81
N GLU A 47 -8.09 3.89 -3.03
CA GLU A 47 -7.51 5.12 -3.57
C GLU A 47 -6.28 4.85 -4.45
N LEU A 48 -5.44 3.90 -4.06
CA LEU A 48 -4.31 3.49 -4.88
C LEU A 48 -4.74 2.82 -6.20
N PHE A 49 -5.83 2.05 -6.22
CA PHE A 49 -6.32 1.42 -7.45
C PHE A 49 -6.98 2.39 -8.44
N TYR A 50 -7.36 3.61 -8.02
CA TYR A 50 -7.79 4.65 -8.97
C TYR A 50 -6.62 5.19 -9.81
N LEU A 51 -5.39 4.93 -9.41
CA LEU A 51 -4.22 5.24 -10.23
C LEU A 51 -4.10 4.19 -11.36
N PRO A 52 -4.16 4.60 -12.64
CA PRO A 52 -4.34 3.68 -13.78
C PRO A 52 -3.18 2.70 -14.01
N PHE A 53 -2.06 2.86 -13.30
CA PHE A 53 -0.89 2.01 -13.39
C PHE A 53 -0.75 1.01 -12.22
N VAL A 54 -1.59 1.10 -11.19
CA VAL A 54 -1.52 0.20 -10.02
C VAL A 54 -2.26 -1.10 -10.33
N LYS A 55 -1.52 -2.21 -10.32
CA LYS A 55 -2.05 -3.56 -10.61
C LYS A 55 -2.25 -4.43 -9.38
N LYS A 56 -1.57 -4.12 -8.28
CA LYS A 56 -1.61 -4.87 -7.02
C LYS A 56 -1.19 -3.93 -5.89
N VAL A 57 -1.81 -4.06 -4.74
CA VAL A 57 -1.42 -3.35 -3.51
C VAL A 57 -1.15 -4.39 -2.43
N TYR A 58 0.03 -4.31 -1.82
CA TYR A 58 0.39 -5.11 -0.65
C TYR A 58 0.68 -4.17 0.52
N ILE A 59 -0.02 -4.36 1.62
CA ILE A 59 0.16 -3.60 2.85
C ILE A 59 0.76 -4.54 3.88
N SER A 60 2.01 -4.31 4.24
CA SER A 60 2.71 -5.10 5.27
C SER A 60 2.40 -4.56 6.67
N ASN A 61 2.38 -5.48 7.64
CA ASN A 61 2.69 -5.22 9.04
C ASN A 61 4.08 -4.57 9.21
#